data_AF-A0A0Q6K6U4-F1
#
_entry.id   AF-A0A0Q6K6U4-F1
#
_cell.length_a   1.000
_cell.length_b   1.000
_cell.length_c   1.000
_cell.angle_alpha   90.00
_cell.angle_beta   90.00
_cell.angle_gamma   90.00
#
_symmetry.space_group_name_H-M   'P 1'
#
loop_
_entity.id
_entity.type
_entity.pdbx_description
1 polymer ?
#
loop_
_entity_poly.entity_id
_entity_poly.type
_entity_poly.pdbx_seq_one_letter_code
_entity_poly.pdbx_strand_id
1 'polypeptide(L)'
;MTTTERTSLALDIGGTKFTAAVVGADGRPQDPVVVPTPTENVWAACEELLLSVVSAAGVEFQDIEAVGIASAGPVDTVAGTVAPINIAEWYEGFGLVEAVRGVVPNATVTLALDGACAALAEHRFGAARHVQNVLGMVVSTGIGGGLVLSGEIVRGHSGNAGHVGHIVVPGSIEPCTCGGVGCVETVASGPNAVRWARENGWDGATGIDLAESARAADPVAVAALQRAGVALGQAIASAAALLDIETAVLGGGFSAAGPALWNPIRETVALHARLGFLESFTVVPAALGAVGTLTGAAALVTPKQH
;
A
#
# COMPACT_ATOMS: atom_id res chain seq x y z
N MET A 1 -3.90 17.11 36.76
CA MET A 1 -3.70 15.78 36.17
C MET A 1 -3.33 16.00 34.73
N THR A 2 -2.04 16.05 34.44
CA THR A 2 -1.52 16.04 33.07
C THR A 2 -1.88 14.68 32.49
N THR A 3 -2.75 14.64 31.49
CA THR A 3 -2.83 13.48 30.59
C THR A 3 -1.43 13.27 30.06
N THR A 4 -0.74 12.22 30.51
CA THR A 4 0.46 11.73 29.83
C THR A 4 0.04 11.50 28.39
N GLU A 5 0.60 12.29 27.47
CA GLU A 5 0.38 12.08 26.04
C GLU A 5 0.93 10.69 25.72
N ARG A 6 0.07 9.82 25.19
CA ARG A 6 0.45 8.45 24.85
C ARG A 6 1.44 8.52 23.70
N THR A 7 2.71 8.22 23.95
CA THR A 7 3.71 8.25 22.88
C THR A 7 3.59 6.96 22.07
N SER A 8 3.35 7.11 20.77
CA SER A 8 3.27 5.98 19.84
C SER A 8 4.31 6.16 18.73
N LEU A 9 4.78 5.05 18.16
CA LEU A 9 5.65 5.04 16.99
C LEU A 9 4.93 4.47 15.77
N ALA A 10 5.30 4.98 14.60
CA ALA A 10 4.98 4.38 13.32
C ALA A 10 6.26 3.86 12.68
N LEU A 11 6.22 2.64 12.15
CA LEU A 11 7.33 1.98 11.46
C LEU A 11 6.84 1.44 10.12
N ASP A 12 7.56 1.75 9.04
CA ASP A 12 7.32 1.26 7.68
C ASP A 12 8.55 0.49 7.19
N ILE A 13 8.34 -0.81 6.98
CA ILE A 13 9.35 -1.77 6.50
C ILE A 13 9.18 -1.97 4.99
N GLY A 14 10.00 -1.25 4.22
CA GLY A 14 10.12 -1.42 2.78
C GLY A 14 11.34 -2.25 2.37
N GLY A 15 11.31 -2.78 1.16
CA GLY A 15 12.45 -3.53 0.59
C GLY A 15 13.66 -2.67 0.25
N THR A 16 13.50 -1.35 0.11
CA THR A 16 14.59 -0.42 -0.25
C THR A 16 14.93 0.58 0.86
N LYS A 17 13.98 0.84 1.75
CA LYS A 17 14.13 1.79 2.86
C LYS A 17 13.24 1.42 4.02
N PHE A 18 13.66 1.79 5.22
CA PHE A 18 12.83 1.84 6.41
C PHE A 18 12.50 3.28 6.74
N THR A 19 11.30 3.50 7.26
CA THR A 19 10.89 4.82 7.75
C THR A 19 10.27 4.67 9.12
N ALA A 20 10.63 5.54 10.06
CA ALA A 20 10.01 5.58 11.38
C ALA A 20 9.78 7.01 11.85
N ALA A 21 8.80 7.19 12.73
CA ALA A 21 8.43 8.47 13.29
C ALA A 21 7.69 8.31 14.62
N VAL A 22 7.76 9.35 15.46
CA VAL A 22 6.79 9.51 16.56
C VAL A 22 5.45 9.94 15.97
N VAL A 23 4.37 9.41 16.52
CA VAL A 23 3.01 9.80 16.13
C VAL A 23 2.60 11.03 16.93
N GLY A 24 2.24 12.10 16.22
CA GLY A 24 1.77 13.35 16.80
C GLY A 24 0.33 13.26 17.33
N ALA A 25 -0.10 14.30 18.04
CA ALA A 25 -1.45 14.38 18.62
C ALA A 25 -2.57 14.37 17.57
N ASP A 26 -2.27 14.74 16.32
CA ASP A 26 -3.18 14.65 15.17
C ASP A 26 -3.30 13.22 14.59
N GLY A 27 -2.59 12.26 15.18
CA GLY A 27 -2.54 10.87 14.74
C GLY A 27 -1.63 10.62 13.54
N ARG A 28 -0.79 11.60 13.16
CA ARG A 28 0.10 11.49 12.00
C ARG A 28 1.57 11.42 12.42
N PRO A 29 2.42 10.73 11.64
CA PRO A 29 3.87 10.74 11.81
C PRO A 29 4.46 12.16 11.81
N GLN A 30 5.29 12.49 12.79
CA GLN A 30 6.06 13.74 12.88
C GLN A 30 7.53 13.48 12.55
N ASP A 31 8.12 14.38 11.75
CA ASP A 31 9.52 14.35 11.31
C ASP A 31 10.08 12.95 10.97
N PRO A 32 9.53 12.26 9.96
CA PRO A 32 9.93 10.89 9.65
C PRO A 32 11.41 10.76 9.31
N VAL A 33 12.08 9.81 9.94
CA VAL A 33 13.47 9.44 9.64
C VAL A 33 13.46 8.27 8.68
N VAL A 34 14.25 8.37 7.61
CA VAL A 34 14.35 7.36 6.55
C VAL A 34 15.77 6.85 6.48
N VAL A 35 15.95 5.53 6.47
CA VAL A 35 17.25 4.87 6.23
C VAL A 35 17.12 3.83 5.11
N PRO A 36 18.18 3.58 4.33
CA PRO A 36 18.18 2.47 3.36
C PRO A 36 18.00 1.11 4.05
N THR A 37 17.32 0.18 3.39
CA THR A 37 17.29 -1.23 3.83
C THR A 37 18.65 -1.84 3.48
N PRO A 38 19.48 -2.26 4.46
CA PRO A 38 20.77 -2.85 4.17
C PRO A 38 20.62 -4.28 3.63
N THR A 39 21.67 -4.82 3.04
CA THR A 39 21.69 -6.22 2.56
C THR A 39 22.00 -7.23 3.67
N GLU A 40 22.63 -6.78 4.75
CA GLU A 40 23.01 -7.57 5.91
C GLU A 40 22.72 -6.80 7.20
N ASN A 41 22.53 -7.50 8.32
CA ASN A 41 22.20 -6.93 9.63
C ASN A 41 20.94 -6.05 9.58
N VAL A 42 19.91 -6.52 8.87
CA VAL A 42 18.70 -5.75 8.55
C VAL A 42 17.98 -5.28 9.81
N TRP A 43 17.87 -6.15 10.82
CA TRP A 43 17.25 -5.78 12.09
C TRP A 43 18.05 -4.70 12.84
N ALA A 44 19.38 -4.77 12.86
CA ALA A 44 20.21 -3.81 13.56
C ALA A 44 20.02 -2.38 13.00
N ALA A 45 19.91 -2.24 11.67
CA ALA A 45 19.61 -0.94 11.04
C ALA A 45 18.19 -0.43 11.40
N CYS A 46 17.21 -1.32 11.54
CA CYS A 46 15.87 -0.97 11.98
C CYS A 46 15.85 -0.55 13.47
N GLU A 47 16.59 -1.26 14.31
CA GLU A 47 16.77 -0.94 15.72
C GLU A 47 17.45 0.43 15.90
N GLU A 48 18.55 0.69 15.19
CA GLU A 48 19.23 1.99 15.17
C GLU A 48 18.30 3.13 14.71
N LEU A 49 17.45 2.86 13.72
CA LEU A 49 16.42 3.82 13.29
C LEU A 49 15.45 4.14 14.44
N LEU A 50 14.92 3.13 15.13
CA LEU A 50 14.01 3.34 16.28
C LEU A 50 14.71 4.12 17.41
N LEU A 51 15.96 3.76 17.73
CA LEU A 51 16.84 4.48 18.67
C LEU A 51 16.98 5.96 18.29
N SER A 52 17.21 6.26 17.02
CA SER A 52 17.37 7.63 16.54
C SER A 52 16.10 8.46 16.67
N VAL A 53 14.93 7.88 16.34
CA VAL A 53 13.63 8.56 16.38
C VAL A 53 13.21 8.88 17.82
N VAL A 54 13.35 7.91 18.72
CA VAL A 54 12.99 8.08 20.14
C VAL A 54 13.90 9.09 20.83
N SER A 55 15.21 9.01 20.57
CA SER A 55 16.20 9.96 21.09
C SER A 55 15.95 11.39 20.60
N ALA A 56 15.68 11.57 19.31
CA ALA A 56 15.38 12.88 18.73
C ALA A 56 14.11 13.53 19.32
N ALA A 57 13.13 12.71 19.70
CA ALA A 57 11.90 13.17 20.35
C ALA A 57 12.06 13.48 21.85
N GLY A 58 13.20 13.13 22.46
CA GLY A 58 13.43 13.31 23.90
C GLY A 58 12.52 12.44 24.77
N VAL A 59 12.13 11.27 24.26
CA VAL A 59 11.27 10.30 24.96
C VAL A 59 12.10 9.08 25.36
N GLU A 60 11.74 8.41 26.44
CA GLU A 60 12.36 7.15 26.84
C GLU A 60 11.60 5.95 26.23
N PHE A 61 12.31 4.88 25.89
CA PHE A 61 11.71 3.67 25.31
C PHE A 61 10.59 3.05 26.16
N GLN A 62 10.71 3.16 27.48
CA GLN A 62 9.73 2.67 28.44
C GLN A 62 8.40 3.44 28.43
N ASP A 63 8.40 4.66 27.89
CA ASP A 63 7.23 5.55 27.79
C ASP A 63 6.50 5.40 26.45
N ILE A 64 7.01 4.57 25.53
CA ILE A 64 6.32 4.19 24.31
C ILE A 64 5.21 3.20 24.64
N GLU A 65 3.97 3.56 24.35
CA GLU A 65 2.78 2.74 24.67
C GLU A 65 2.32 1.88 23.50
N ALA A 66 2.63 2.29 22.27
CA ALA A 66 2.22 1.56 21.08
C ALA A 66 3.16 1.77 19.88
N VAL A 67 3.28 0.74 19.05
CA VAL A 67 3.99 0.78 17.77
C VAL A 67 3.10 0.17 16.69
N GLY A 68 2.79 0.96 15.67
CA GLY A 68 2.16 0.49 14.46
C GLY A 68 3.21 0.18 13.39
N ILE A 69 3.12 -0.99 12.78
CA ILE A 69 4.06 -1.49 11.78
C ILE A 69 3.33 -1.76 10.47
N ALA A 70 3.76 -1.07 9.42
CA ALA A 70 3.50 -1.44 8.04
C ALA A 70 4.66 -2.27 7.50
N SER A 71 4.39 -3.39 6.84
CA SER A 71 5.43 -4.18 6.17
C SER A 71 4.97 -4.68 4.82
N ALA A 72 5.90 -4.72 3.87
CA ALA A 72 5.74 -5.57 2.69
C ALA A 72 5.54 -7.04 3.13
N GLY A 73 4.67 -7.74 2.41
CA GLY A 73 4.32 -9.13 2.68
C GLY A 73 5.22 -10.16 1.98
N PRO A 74 4.99 -11.46 2.25
CA PRO A 74 3.94 -12.01 3.11
C PRO A 74 4.15 -11.68 4.61
N VAL A 75 3.04 -11.56 5.34
CA VAL A 75 3.04 -11.36 6.79
C VAL A 75 2.30 -12.50 7.49
N ASP A 76 2.64 -12.77 8.74
CA ASP A 76 1.76 -13.51 9.66
C ASP A 76 1.46 -12.59 10.84
N THR A 77 0.28 -11.98 10.84
CA THR A 77 -0.10 -11.05 11.92
C THR A 77 -0.45 -11.75 13.23
N VAL A 78 -0.62 -13.08 13.22
CA VAL A 78 -0.86 -13.88 14.43
C VAL A 78 0.48 -14.23 15.08
N ALA A 79 1.43 -14.73 14.29
CA ALA A 79 2.79 -15.02 14.76
C ALA A 79 3.65 -13.76 14.93
N GLY A 80 3.27 -12.65 14.29
CA GLY A 80 4.03 -11.41 14.28
C GLY A 80 5.29 -11.46 13.42
N THR A 81 5.26 -12.25 12.33
CA THR A 81 6.41 -12.48 11.44
C THR A 81 6.22 -11.85 10.07
N VAL A 82 7.33 -11.56 9.39
CA VAL A 82 7.35 -11.00 8.03
C VAL A 82 8.38 -11.73 7.17
N ALA A 83 8.09 -11.91 5.88
CA ALA A 83 9.01 -12.53 4.93
C ALA A 83 9.04 -11.80 3.56
N PRO A 84 9.31 -10.49 3.53
CA PRO A 84 9.26 -9.73 2.28
C PRO A 84 10.31 -10.21 1.28
N ILE A 85 9.90 -10.43 0.04
CA ILE A 85 10.76 -10.97 -1.04
C ILE A 85 12.03 -10.13 -1.30
N ASN A 86 12.01 -8.85 -0.93
CA ASN A 86 13.11 -7.92 -1.13
C ASN A 86 14.07 -7.82 0.06
N ILE A 87 13.86 -8.59 1.14
CA ILE A 87 14.75 -8.65 2.30
C ILE A 87 15.21 -10.09 2.49
N ALA A 88 16.35 -10.42 1.87
CA ALA A 88 16.84 -11.79 1.80
C ALA A 88 17.07 -12.41 3.19
N GLU A 89 17.55 -11.66 4.19
CA GLU A 89 17.76 -12.20 5.55
C GLU A 89 16.47 -12.69 6.23
N TRP A 90 15.30 -12.22 5.80
CA TRP A 90 14.01 -12.50 6.45
C TRP A 90 13.17 -13.51 5.68
N TYR A 91 13.73 -14.18 4.66
CA TYR A 91 12.98 -15.06 3.75
C TYR A 91 12.26 -16.23 4.45
N GLU A 92 12.77 -16.71 5.59
CA GLU A 92 12.15 -17.80 6.38
C GLU A 92 11.11 -17.31 7.40
N GLY A 93 10.86 -16.01 7.45
CA GLY A 93 9.97 -15.39 8.44
C GLY A 93 10.75 -14.83 9.63
N PHE A 94 10.92 -13.52 9.66
CA PHE A 94 11.53 -12.81 10.78
C PHE A 94 10.47 -12.39 11.80
N GLY A 95 10.73 -12.65 13.09
CA GLY A 95 9.86 -12.29 14.22
C GLY A 95 9.85 -10.80 14.54
N LEU A 96 9.39 -9.98 13.58
CA LEU A 96 9.46 -8.52 13.65
C LEU A 96 8.74 -7.94 14.87
N VAL A 97 7.56 -8.45 15.21
CA VAL A 97 6.79 -7.96 16.36
C VAL A 97 7.54 -8.21 17.66
N GLU A 98 8.15 -9.39 17.82
CA GLU A 98 8.90 -9.73 19.03
C GLU A 98 10.22 -8.94 19.11
N ALA A 99 10.90 -8.77 17.98
CA ALA A 99 12.10 -7.94 17.91
C ALA A 99 11.82 -6.49 18.35
N VAL A 100 10.73 -5.89 17.85
CA VAL A 100 10.30 -4.54 18.27
C VAL A 100 9.94 -4.50 19.76
N ARG A 101 9.26 -5.51 20.30
CA ARG A 101 8.97 -5.59 21.75
C ARG A 101 10.24 -5.67 22.61
N GLY A 102 11.32 -6.28 22.10
CA GLY A 102 12.63 -6.26 22.76
C GLY A 102 13.18 -4.85 22.98
N VAL A 103 12.82 -3.90 22.10
CA VAL A 103 13.23 -2.49 22.16
C VAL A 103 12.22 -1.65 22.98
N VAL A 104 10.93 -1.92 22.84
CA VAL A 104 9.83 -1.21 23.53
C VAL A 104 8.98 -2.17 24.39
N PRO A 105 9.47 -2.59 25.57
CA PRO A 105 8.87 -3.72 26.32
C PRO A 105 7.46 -3.47 26.86
N ASN A 106 7.06 -2.21 27.03
CA ASN A 106 5.72 -1.84 27.52
C ASN A 106 4.71 -1.60 26.38
N ALA A 107 5.17 -1.57 25.12
CA ALA A 107 4.35 -1.14 24.01
C ALA A 107 3.46 -2.27 23.47
N THR A 108 2.24 -1.91 23.09
CA THR A 108 1.43 -2.74 22.20
C THR A 108 1.98 -2.63 20.77
N VAL A 109 2.24 -3.75 20.11
CA VAL A 109 2.80 -3.75 18.74
C VAL A 109 1.79 -4.36 17.79
N THR A 110 1.38 -3.58 16.77
CA THR A 110 0.39 -3.99 15.77
C THR A 110 1.02 -4.00 14.38
N LEU A 111 0.98 -5.16 13.72
CA LEU A 111 1.50 -5.36 12.36
C LEU A 111 0.35 -5.43 11.34
N ALA A 112 0.53 -4.79 10.19
CA ALA A 112 -0.31 -4.97 9.02
C ALA A 112 0.50 -4.85 7.72
N LEU A 113 -0.10 -5.29 6.61
CA LEU A 113 0.46 -5.08 5.28
C LEU A 113 0.58 -3.58 4.96
N ASP A 114 1.62 -3.22 4.23
CA ASP A 114 1.87 -1.88 3.71
C ASP A 114 0.69 -1.31 2.91
N GLY A 115 0.13 -2.08 1.98
CA GLY A 115 -1.03 -1.68 1.19
C GLY A 115 -2.31 -1.50 2.03
N ALA A 116 -2.47 -2.29 3.09
CA ALA A 116 -3.56 -2.13 4.06
C ALA A 116 -3.38 -0.86 4.90
N CYS A 117 -2.15 -0.54 5.29
CA CYS A 117 -1.83 0.71 5.95
C CYS A 117 -2.09 1.90 5.02
N ALA A 118 -1.67 1.83 3.75
CA ALA A 118 -1.96 2.88 2.77
C ALA A 118 -3.47 3.11 2.58
N ALA A 119 -4.27 2.03 2.50
CA ALA A 119 -5.72 2.12 2.44
C ALA A 119 -6.32 2.75 3.72
N LEU A 120 -5.83 2.33 4.90
CA LEU A 120 -6.26 2.90 6.17
C LEU A 120 -5.93 4.39 6.27
N ALA A 121 -4.75 4.82 5.81
CA ALA A 121 -4.37 6.23 5.81
C ALA A 121 -5.32 7.08 4.97
N GLU A 122 -5.66 6.62 3.76
CA GLU A 122 -6.63 7.31 2.89
C GLU A 122 -8.03 7.35 3.49
N HIS A 123 -8.46 6.28 4.16
CA HIS A 123 -9.70 6.22 4.93
C HIS A 123 -9.67 7.13 6.16
N ARG A 124 -8.52 7.38 6.79
CA ARG A 124 -8.44 8.21 8.01
C ARG A 124 -8.26 9.68 7.72
N PHE A 125 -7.44 9.99 6.73
CA PHE A 125 -6.89 11.33 6.56
C PHE A 125 -6.94 11.82 5.11
N GLY A 126 -7.26 10.95 4.16
CA GLY A 126 -7.12 11.22 2.73
C GLY A 126 -8.44 11.27 1.97
N ALA A 127 -8.41 10.67 0.79
CA ALA A 127 -9.47 10.74 -0.22
C ALA A 127 -10.76 10.02 0.19
N ALA A 128 -10.68 9.07 1.13
CA ALA A 128 -11.80 8.21 1.53
C ALA A 128 -12.26 8.42 2.97
N ARG A 129 -12.02 9.60 3.56
CA ARG A 129 -12.33 9.89 4.97
C ARG A 129 -13.82 9.92 5.36
N HIS A 130 -14.71 9.91 4.36
CA HIS A 130 -16.15 10.06 4.55
C HIS A 130 -16.96 8.80 4.24
N VAL A 131 -16.27 7.68 4.00
CA VAL A 131 -16.88 6.38 3.67
C VAL A 131 -16.34 5.31 4.61
N GLN A 132 -17.01 4.17 4.71
CA GLN A 132 -16.62 3.08 5.61
C GLN A 132 -15.91 1.93 4.88
N ASN A 133 -16.26 1.71 3.61
CA ASN A 133 -15.75 0.59 2.82
C ASN A 133 -14.86 1.11 1.68
N VAL A 134 -13.56 0.82 1.78
CA VAL A 134 -12.52 1.36 0.90
C VAL A 134 -11.65 0.24 0.36
N LEU A 135 -11.45 0.27 -0.96
CA LEU A 135 -10.38 -0.46 -1.63
C LEU A 135 -9.22 0.50 -1.87
N GLY A 136 -8.07 0.27 -1.23
CA GLY A 136 -6.82 0.95 -1.57
C GLY A 136 -6.02 0.13 -2.58
N MET A 137 -5.51 0.76 -3.63
CA MET A 137 -4.62 0.13 -4.60
C MET A 137 -3.43 1.03 -4.89
N VAL A 138 -2.22 0.49 -4.79
CA VAL A 138 -0.96 1.19 -5.08
C VAL A 138 -0.37 0.59 -6.33
N VAL A 139 -0.41 1.35 -7.44
CA VAL A 139 0.05 0.91 -8.76
C VAL A 139 1.40 1.56 -9.05
N SER A 140 2.46 0.76 -9.05
CA SER A 140 3.85 1.20 -9.22
C SER A 140 4.66 0.13 -9.96
N THR A 141 5.81 -0.29 -9.42
CA THR A 141 6.59 -1.44 -9.91
C THR A 141 5.81 -2.75 -9.83
N GLY A 142 5.05 -2.92 -8.75
CA GLY A 142 4.01 -3.93 -8.59
C GLY A 142 2.64 -3.30 -8.33
N ILE A 143 1.66 -4.12 -8.00
CA ILE A 143 0.32 -3.70 -7.56
C ILE A 143 0.07 -4.23 -6.15
N GLY A 144 0.22 -3.35 -5.17
CA GLY A 144 -0.17 -3.60 -3.79
C GLY A 144 -1.55 -3.03 -3.49
N GLY A 145 -2.06 -3.30 -2.30
CA GLY A 145 -3.28 -2.67 -1.83
C GLY A 145 -3.78 -3.25 -0.52
N GLY A 146 -5.00 -2.86 -0.19
CA GLY A 146 -5.64 -3.26 1.05
C GLY A 146 -7.10 -2.89 1.09
N LEU A 147 -7.79 -3.47 2.07
CA LEU A 147 -9.22 -3.31 2.25
C LEU A 147 -9.49 -2.72 3.63
N VAL A 148 -10.32 -1.70 3.67
CA VAL A 148 -10.93 -1.19 4.90
C VAL A 148 -12.42 -1.44 4.78
N LEU A 149 -13.01 -2.18 5.70
CA LEU A 149 -14.46 -2.43 5.75
C LEU A 149 -14.97 -2.07 7.14
N SER A 150 -16.13 -1.40 7.20
CA SER A 150 -16.63 -0.83 8.46
C SER A 150 -15.59 0.04 9.19
N GLY A 151 -14.75 0.72 8.40
CA GLY A 151 -13.68 1.57 8.87
C GLY A 151 -12.50 0.87 9.55
N GLU A 152 -12.38 -0.46 9.42
CA GLU A 152 -11.26 -1.26 9.96
C GLU A 152 -10.55 -2.04 8.84
N ILE A 153 -9.25 -2.28 8.99
CA ILE A 153 -8.50 -3.10 8.03
C ILE A 153 -9.06 -4.54 8.05
N VAL A 154 -9.31 -5.07 6.86
CA VAL A 154 -9.58 -6.50 6.67
C VAL A 154 -8.26 -7.24 6.72
N ARG A 155 -8.03 -8.01 7.79
CA ARG A 155 -6.80 -8.80 7.97
C ARG A 155 -6.86 -10.16 7.27
N GLY A 156 -8.05 -10.75 7.15
CA GLY A 156 -8.19 -12.15 6.78
C GLY A 156 -7.65 -13.09 7.86
N HIS A 157 -7.45 -14.36 7.53
CA HIS A 157 -7.01 -15.38 8.51
C HIS A 157 -5.57 -15.17 9.01
N SER A 158 -4.63 -14.89 8.10
CA SER A 158 -3.20 -14.76 8.40
C SER A 158 -2.68 -13.32 8.41
N GLY A 159 -3.53 -12.33 8.12
CA GLY A 159 -3.10 -10.94 7.92
C GLY A 159 -2.88 -10.55 6.46
N ASN A 160 -3.08 -11.47 5.51
CA ASN A 160 -2.79 -11.27 4.10
C ASN A 160 -4.00 -10.90 3.21
N ALA A 161 -5.16 -10.54 3.78
CA ALA A 161 -6.25 -10.03 2.95
C ALA A 161 -5.88 -8.71 2.26
N GLY A 162 -6.32 -8.51 1.02
CA GLY A 162 -6.07 -7.27 0.27
C GLY A 162 -4.90 -7.31 -0.72
N HIS A 163 -4.34 -8.48 -1.05
CA HIS A 163 -3.38 -8.67 -2.15
C HIS A 163 -4.03 -8.48 -3.55
N VAL A 164 -4.51 -7.27 -3.82
CA VAL A 164 -5.36 -6.95 -4.97
C VAL A 164 -4.63 -6.99 -6.31
N GLY A 165 -3.29 -6.92 -6.32
CA GLY A 165 -2.48 -7.11 -7.53
C GLY A 165 -2.59 -8.51 -8.13
N HIS A 166 -3.07 -9.49 -7.35
CA HIS A 166 -3.21 -10.87 -7.79
C HIS A 166 -4.64 -11.25 -8.22
N ILE A 167 -5.56 -10.29 -8.28
CA ILE A 167 -6.89 -10.50 -8.90
C ILE A 167 -6.67 -10.87 -10.37
N VAL A 168 -7.28 -11.98 -10.79
CA VAL A 168 -7.13 -12.50 -12.16
C VAL A 168 -7.95 -11.65 -13.13
N VAL A 169 -7.30 -11.20 -14.20
CA VAL A 169 -7.91 -10.45 -15.29
C VAL A 169 -8.44 -11.42 -16.35
N PRO A 170 -9.72 -11.35 -16.75
CA PRO A 170 -10.28 -12.23 -17.76
C PRO A 170 -9.46 -12.26 -19.06
N GLY A 171 -9.09 -13.46 -19.51
CA GLY A 171 -8.34 -13.68 -20.74
C GLY A 171 -6.82 -13.42 -20.63
N SER A 172 -6.32 -12.91 -19.50
CA SER A 172 -4.88 -12.82 -19.27
C SER A 172 -4.30 -14.17 -18.91
N ILE A 173 -3.20 -14.57 -19.56
CA ILE A 173 -2.49 -15.84 -19.33
C ILE A 173 -1.02 -15.63 -18.95
N GLU A 174 -0.60 -14.39 -18.74
CA GLU A 174 0.78 -14.05 -18.40
C GLU A 174 1.16 -14.64 -17.03
N PRO A 175 2.26 -15.41 -16.93
CA PRO A 175 2.76 -15.91 -15.66
C PRO A 175 3.04 -14.80 -14.66
N CYS A 176 2.61 -14.98 -13.41
CA CYS A 176 2.90 -14.07 -12.32
C CYS A 176 4.02 -14.65 -11.43
N THR A 177 4.83 -13.77 -10.85
CA THR A 177 5.87 -14.14 -9.88
C THR A 177 5.30 -14.80 -8.62
N CYS A 178 4.00 -14.61 -8.32
CA CYS A 178 3.32 -15.33 -7.24
C CYS A 178 3.09 -16.83 -7.54
N GLY A 179 3.42 -17.31 -8.75
CA GLY A 179 3.20 -18.69 -9.20
C GLY A 179 1.85 -18.90 -9.91
N GLY A 180 0.97 -17.90 -9.90
CA GLY A 180 -0.30 -17.90 -10.64
C GLY A 180 -0.15 -17.43 -12.09
N VAL A 181 -1.29 -17.26 -12.77
CA VAL A 181 -1.37 -16.72 -14.13
C VAL A 181 -2.47 -15.67 -14.22
N GLY A 182 -2.23 -14.63 -15.04
CA GLY A 182 -3.25 -13.66 -15.39
C GLY A 182 -3.58 -12.60 -14.33
N CYS A 183 -2.73 -12.42 -13.31
CA CYS A 183 -2.90 -11.39 -12.29
C CYS A 183 -2.92 -9.97 -12.90
N VAL A 184 -3.70 -9.04 -12.33
CA VAL A 184 -3.75 -7.65 -12.80
C VAL A 184 -2.40 -6.96 -12.77
N GLU A 185 -1.51 -7.31 -11.85
CA GLU A 185 -0.13 -6.84 -11.81
C GLU A 185 0.65 -7.14 -13.10
N THR A 186 0.45 -8.32 -13.70
CA THR A 186 1.15 -8.72 -14.93
C THR A 186 0.68 -7.94 -16.17
N VAL A 187 -0.42 -7.19 -16.02
CA VAL A 187 -0.99 -6.35 -17.07
C VAL A 187 -0.72 -4.87 -16.81
N ALA A 188 -0.93 -4.41 -15.58
CA ALA A 188 -1.14 -3.00 -15.27
C ALA A 188 -0.08 -2.40 -14.34
N SER A 189 0.91 -3.15 -13.88
CA SER A 189 2.08 -2.52 -13.23
C SER A 189 2.90 -1.75 -14.26
N GLY A 190 3.64 -0.73 -13.81
CA GLY A 190 4.45 0.11 -14.69
C GLY A 190 5.43 -0.69 -15.57
N PRO A 191 6.24 -1.59 -14.99
CA PRO A 191 7.13 -2.45 -15.75
C PRO A 191 6.42 -3.35 -16.76
N ASN A 192 5.24 -3.89 -16.44
CA ASN A 192 4.50 -4.74 -17.36
C ASN A 192 3.84 -3.96 -18.50
N ALA A 193 3.32 -2.76 -18.23
CA ALA A 193 2.80 -1.88 -19.27
C ALA A 193 3.91 -1.42 -20.23
N VAL A 194 5.09 -1.07 -19.68
CA VAL A 194 6.29 -0.73 -20.46
C VAL A 194 6.74 -1.92 -21.31
N ARG A 195 6.83 -3.11 -20.72
CA ARG A 195 7.22 -4.34 -21.44
C ARG A 195 6.29 -4.59 -22.62
N TRP A 196 4.98 -4.56 -22.39
CA TRP A 196 3.99 -4.73 -23.46
C TRP A 196 4.15 -3.68 -24.56
N ALA A 197 4.33 -2.41 -24.20
CA ALA A 197 4.53 -1.35 -25.19
C ALA A 197 5.78 -1.60 -26.05
N ARG A 198 6.89 -1.98 -25.43
CA ARG A 198 8.15 -2.27 -26.14
C ARG A 198 8.05 -3.48 -27.06
N GLU A 199 7.36 -4.53 -26.62
CA GLU A 199 7.05 -5.71 -27.45
C GLU A 199 6.17 -5.35 -28.68
N ASN A 200 5.47 -4.21 -28.62
CA ASN A 200 4.62 -3.70 -29.70
C ASN A 200 5.24 -2.51 -30.45
N GLY A 201 6.55 -2.30 -30.34
CA GLY A 201 7.30 -1.34 -31.17
C GLY A 201 7.47 0.06 -30.59
N TRP A 202 7.15 0.27 -29.31
CA TRP A 202 7.49 1.51 -28.60
C TRP A 202 8.96 1.49 -28.12
N ASP A 203 9.66 2.62 -28.20
CA ASP A 203 11.11 2.74 -28.01
C ASP A 203 11.56 3.32 -26.66
N GLY A 204 10.62 3.73 -25.80
CA GLY A 204 10.91 4.21 -24.44
C GLY A 204 11.26 3.11 -23.44
N ALA A 205 11.63 3.51 -22.22
CA ALA A 205 12.21 2.62 -21.21
C ALA A 205 11.46 2.60 -19.88
N THR A 206 10.79 3.69 -19.51
CA THR A 206 10.18 3.85 -18.18
C THR A 206 8.68 4.13 -18.24
N GLY A 207 7.99 3.94 -17.13
CA GLY A 207 6.56 4.32 -17.04
C GLY A 207 6.34 5.82 -17.19
N ILE A 208 7.35 6.65 -16.90
CA ILE A 208 7.32 8.10 -17.12
C ILE A 208 7.34 8.38 -18.63
N ASP A 209 8.29 7.78 -19.35
CA ASP A 209 8.39 7.90 -20.81
C ASP A 209 7.09 7.43 -21.48
N LEU A 210 6.48 6.36 -20.95
CA LEU A 210 5.22 5.81 -21.45
C LEU A 210 4.08 6.82 -21.31
N ALA A 211 3.97 7.46 -20.15
CA ALA A 211 2.98 8.52 -19.91
C ALA A 211 3.24 9.77 -20.77
N GLU A 212 4.51 10.12 -21.00
CA GLU A 212 4.90 11.24 -21.89
C GLU A 212 4.55 10.95 -23.34
N SER A 213 4.87 9.75 -23.82
CA SER A 213 4.56 9.30 -25.18
C SER A 213 3.06 9.25 -25.42
N ALA A 214 2.28 8.76 -24.45
CA ALA A 214 0.83 8.77 -24.54
C ALA A 214 0.24 10.20 -24.56
N ARG A 215 0.84 11.15 -23.82
CA ARG A 215 0.48 12.58 -23.90
C ARG A 215 0.81 13.19 -25.26
N ALA A 216 1.87 12.72 -25.91
CA ALA A 216 2.22 13.05 -27.29
C ALA A 216 1.39 12.27 -28.34
N ALA A 217 0.37 11.52 -27.91
CA ALA A 217 -0.51 10.70 -28.76
C ALA A 217 0.22 9.59 -29.54
N ASP A 218 1.33 9.06 -29.01
CA ASP A 218 1.92 7.82 -29.53
C ASP A 218 0.89 6.67 -29.40
N PRO A 219 0.56 5.98 -30.51
CA PRO A 219 -0.52 5.01 -30.51
C PRO A 219 -0.22 3.77 -29.64
N VAL A 220 1.04 3.34 -29.55
CA VAL A 220 1.42 2.16 -28.77
C VAL A 220 1.39 2.48 -27.28
N ALA A 221 1.89 3.66 -26.89
CA ALA A 221 1.85 4.13 -25.51
C ALA A 221 0.42 4.33 -25.01
N VAL A 222 -0.46 4.92 -25.84
CA VAL A 222 -1.89 5.05 -25.53
C VAL A 222 -2.52 3.66 -25.36
N ALA A 223 -2.27 2.73 -26.28
CA ALA A 223 -2.83 1.37 -26.20
C ALA A 223 -2.35 0.62 -24.93
N ALA A 224 -1.09 0.80 -24.54
CA ALA A 224 -0.53 0.19 -23.34
C ALA A 224 -1.23 0.68 -22.06
N LEU A 225 -1.41 2.00 -21.93
CA LEU A 225 -2.13 2.59 -20.79
C LEU A 225 -3.62 2.25 -20.80
N GLN A 226 -4.24 2.17 -21.98
CA GLN A 226 -5.63 1.72 -22.11
C GLN A 226 -5.80 0.28 -21.63
N ARG A 227 -4.92 -0.63 -22.08
CA ARG A 227 -4.92 -2.03 -21.63
C ARG A 227 -4.76 -2.13 -20.11
N ALA A 228 -3.82 -1.39 -19.53
CA ALA A 228 -3.63 -1.33 -18.08
C ALA A 228 -4.88 -0.81 -17.35
N GLY A 229 -5.48 0.27 -17.86
CA GLY A 229 -6.65 0.89 -17.26
C GLY A 229 -7.90 -0.01 -17.30
N VAL A 230 -8.11 -0.75 -18.40
CA VAL A 230 -9.19 -1.74 -18.49
C VAL A 230 -9.00 -2.85 -17.45
N ALA A 231 -7.79 -3.41 -17.33
CA ALA A 231 -7.53 -4.48 -16.36
C ALA A 231 -7.72 -4.02 -14.90
N LEU A 232 -7.24 -2.82 -14.57
CA LEU A 232 -7.48 -2.20 -13.27
C LEU A 232 -8.98 -2.00 -13.02
N GLY A 233 -9.71 -1.44 -13.99
CA GLY A 233 -11.15 -1.22 -13.87
C GLY A 233 -11.94 -2.52 -13.67
N GLN A 234 -11.56 -3.61 -14.34
CA GLN A 234 -12.17 -4.94 -14.16
C GLN A 234 -11.93 -5.48 -12.75
N ALA A 235 -10.69 -5.40 -12.25
CA ALA A 235 -10.35 -5.84 -10.90
C ALA A 235 -11.11 -5.03 -9.83
N ILE A 236 -11.14 -3.70 -9.99
CA ILE A 236 -11.82 -2.77 -9.09
C ILE A 236 -13.33 -3.03 -9.07
N ALA A 237 -13.98 -3.13 -10.23
CA ALA A 237 -15.42 -3.37 -10.30
C ALA A 237 -15.81 -4.72 -9.69
N SER A 238 -15.00 -5.75 -9.92
CA SER A 238 -15.22 -7.08 -9.32
C SER A 238 -15.09 -7.05 -7.80
N ALA A 239 -14.07 -6.37 -7.27
CA ALA A 239 -13.89 -6.20 -5.84
C ALA A 239 -15.02 -5.38 -5.22
N ALA A 240 -15.47 -4.31 -5.89
CA ALA A 240 -16.58 -3.49 -5.43
C ALA A 240 -17.88 -4.29 -5.31
N ALA A 241 -18.20 -5.10 -6.33
CA ALA A 241 -19.37 -5.98 -6.30
C ALA A 241 -19.29 -7.07 -5.22
N LEU A 242 -18.09 -7.60 -4.96
CA LEU A 242 -17.89 -8.67 -3.98
C LEU A 242 -17.95 -8.17 -2.52
N LEU A 243 -17.42 -6.97 -2.28
CA LEU A 243 -17.12 -6.48 -0.93
C LEU A 243 -17.96 -5.26 -0.51
N ASP A 244 -18.87 -4.81 -1.37
CA ASP A 244 -19.71 -3.62 -1.13
C ASP A 244 -18.86 -2.37 -0.83
N ILE A 245 -17.97 -2.05 -1.77
CA ILE A 245 -17.02 -0.93 -1.66
C ILE A 245 -17.68 0.37 -2.09
N GLU A 246 -17.51 1.43 -1.30
CA GLU A 246 -18.02 2.78 -1.59
C GLU A 246 -17.02 3.59 -2.42
N THR A 247 -15.72 3.43 -2.15
CA THR A 247 -14.67 4.17 -2.87
C THR A 247 -13.43 3.31 -3.07
N ALA A 248 -12.92 3.28 -4.31
CA ALA A 248 -11.59 2.77 -4.61
C ALA A 248 -10.60 3.93 -4.75
N VAL A 249 -9.52 3.88 -3.96
CA VAL A 249 -8.47 4.88 -3.95
C VAL A 249 -7.23 4.32 -4.64
N LEU A 250 -6.81 4.94 -5.73
CA LEU A 250 -5.65 4.51 -6.53
C LEU A 250 -4.49 5.48 -6.36
N GLY A 251 -3.36 4.97 -5.87
CA GLY A 251 -2.11 5.70 -5.75
C GLY A 251 -0.95 5.01 -6.45
N GLY A 252 0.27 5.42 -6.12
CA GLY A 252 1.51 4.91 -6.71
C GLY A 252 1.93 5.67 -7.98
N GLY A 253 3.23 5.62 -8.30
CA GLY A 253 3.81 6.45 -9.37
C GLY A 253 3.20 6.21 -10.75
N PHE A 254 2.74 4.99 -11.03
CA PHE A 254 2.13 4.67 -12.32
C PHE A 254 0.70 5.21 -12.46
N SER A 255 -0.01 5.42 -11.34
CA SER A 255 -1.33 6.08 -11.35
C SER A 255 -1.27 7.53 -11.84
N ALA A 256 -0.08 8.15 -11.91
CA ALA A 256 0.10 9.50 -12.45
C ALA A 256 0.14 9.57 -13.99
N ALA A 257 -0.08 8.45 -14.71
CA ALA A 257 -0.02 8.37 -16.18
C ALA A 257 -1.13 9.14 -16.92
N GLY A 258 -2.01 9.84 -16.21
CA GLY A 258 -2.97 10.78 -16.79
C GLY A 258 -4.19 10.12 -17.46
N PRO A 259 -4.91 10.86 -18.33
CA PRO A 259 -6.20 10.43 -18.86
C PRO A 259 -6.18 9.12 -19.63
N ALA A 260 -5.07 8.78 -20.30
CA ALA A 260 -4.94 7.55 -21.06
C ALA A 260 -5.02 6.28 -20.17
N LEU A 261 -4.68 6.41 -18.88
CA LEU A 261 -4.89 5.35 -17.88
C LEU A 261 -6.25 5.50 -17.17
N TRP A 262 -6.59 6.72 -16.74
CA TRP A 262 -7.75 6.97 -15.88
C TRP A 262 -9.10 6.87 -16.59
N ASN A 263 -9.20 7.29 -17.85
CA ASN A 263 -10.47 7.20 -18.58
C ASN A 263 -10.90 5.73 -18.75
N PRO A 264 -10.02 4.81 -19.21
CA PRO A 264 -10.36 3.38 -19.31
C PRO A 264 -10.72 2.74 -17.97
N ILE A 265 -10.08 3.14 -16.86
CA ILE A 265 -10.47 2.66 -15.51
C ILE A 265 -11.92 3.02 -15.23
N ARG A 266 -12.26 4.30 -15.40
CA ARG A 266 -13.60 4.83 -15.10
C ARG A 266 -14.66 4.26 -16.03
N GLU A 267 -14.37 4.18 -17.32
CA GLU A 267 -15.26 3.58 -18.33
C GLU A 267 -15.53 2.11 -18.03
N THR A 268 -14.49 1.35 -17.68
CA THR A 268 -14.61 -0.07 -17.35
C THR A 268 -15.39 -0.29 -16.05
N VAL A 269 -15.14 0.54 -15.03
CA VAL A 269 -15.92 0.50 -13.78
C VAL A 269 -17.38 0.83 -14.06
N ALA A 270 -17.67 1.90 -14.80
CA ALA A 270 -19.03 2.26 -15.17
C ALA A 270 -19.73 1.15 -15.99
N LEU A 271 -18.98 0.39 -16.79
CA LEU A 271 -19.50 -0.74 -17.55
C LEU A 271 -19.93 -1.90 -16.64
N HIS A 272 -19.11 -2.24 -15.63
CA HIS A 272 -19.26 -3.47 -14.84
C HIS A 272 -19.93 -3.29 -13.47
N ALA A 273 -19.80 -2.13 -12.81
CA ALA A 273 -20.40 -1.83 -11.50
C ALA A 273 -21.89 -1.45 -11.66
N ARG A 274 -22.72 -2.41 -12.03
CA ARG A 274 -24.15 -2.20 -12.38
C ARG A 274 -25.14 -2.60 -11.29
N LEU A 275 -24.66 -3.16 -10.18
CA LEU A 275 -25.51 -3.52 -9.05
C LEU A 275 -26.02 -2.24 -8.38
N GLY A 276 -27.28 -2.22 -7.95
CA GLY A 276 -27.92 -0.99 -7.45
C GLY A 276 -27.22 -0.37 -6.24
N PHE A 277 -26.59 -1.17 -5.38
CA PHE A 277 -25.82 -0.65 -4.24
C PHE A 277 -24.50 0.02 -4.64
N LEU A 278 -24.04 -0.17 -5.88
CA LEU A 278 -22.83 0.46 -6.42
C LEU A 278 -23.12 1.76 -7.19
N GLU A 279 -24.35 2.29 -7.16
CA GLU A 279 -24.71 3.50 -7.91
C GLU A 279 -23.86 4.72 -7.50
N SER A 280 -23.46 4.81 -6.24
CA SER A 280 -22.57 5.84 -5.70
C SER A 280 -21.09 5.45 -5.66
N PHE A 281 -20.72 4.27 -6.19
CA PHE A 281 -19.33 3.81 -6.17
C PHE A 281 -18.43 4.73 -7.01
N THR A 282 -17.31 5.14 -6.45
CA THR A 282 -16.35 6.02 -7.14
C THR A 282 -14.92 5.48 -7.10
N VAL A 283 -14.13 5.88 -8.12
CA VAL A 283 -12.69 5.64 -8.17
C VAL A 283 -11.95 6.96 -8.21
N VAL A 284 -11.09 7.19 -7.22
CA VAL A 284 -10.43 8.48 -6.97
C VAL A 284 -8.91 8.31 -6.82
N PRO A 285 -8.11 9.33 -7.15
CA PRO A 285 -6.67 9.30 -6.85
C PRO A 285 -6.42 9.38 -5.33
N ALA A 286 -5.34 8.75 -4.89
CA ALA A 286 -4.82 8.88 -3.53
C ALA A 286 -4.44 10.33 -3.20
N ALA A 287 -4.75 10.78 -1.98
CA ALA A 287 -4.47 12.14 -1.52
C ALA A 287 -3.14 12.26 -0.77
N LEU A 288 -2.69 11.21 -0.11
CA LEU A 288 -1.51 11.24 0.79
C LEU A 288 -0.21 10.87 0.08
N GLY A 289 -0.28 10.14 -1.04
CA GLY A 289 0.90 9.78 -1.83
C GLY A 289 1.96 9.03 -0.99
N ALA A 290 3.21 9.50 -1.04
CA ALA A 290 4.36 8.81 -0.46
C ALA A 290 4.35 8.70 1.07
N VAL A 291 3.57 9.52 1.79
CA VAL A 291 3.46 9.43 3.26
C VAL A 291 2.33 8.50 3.72
N GLY A 292 1.54 7.96 2.79
CA GLY A 292 0.35 7.16 3.09
C GLY A 292 0.66 5.92 3.95
N THR A 293 1.67 5.14 3.60
CA THR A 293 1.98 3.88 4.31
C THR A 293 2.35 4.10 5.77
N LEU A 294 3.31 4.99 6.06
CA LEU A 294 3.70 5.33 7.42
C LEU A 294 2.56 5.97 8.22
N THR A 295 1.74 6.80 7.57
CA THR A 295 0.54 7.37 8.19
C THR A 295 -0.47 6.28 8.54
N GLY A 296 -0.58 5.25 7.73
CA GLY A 296 -1.39 4.07 7.99
C GLY A 296 -0.87 3.26 9.16
N ALA A 297 0.45 3.10 9.28
CA ALA A 297 1.08 2.47 10.42
C ALA A 297 0.75 3.22 11.71
N ALA A 298 0.84 4.57 11.72
CA ALA A 298 0.37 5.39 12.84
C ALA A 298 -1.11 5.14 13.16
N ALA A 299 -1.96 5.08 12.13
CA ALA A 299 -3.39 4.86 12.27
C ALA A 299 -3.79 3.51 12.89
N LEU A 300 -2.90 2.50 12.89
CA LEU A 300 -3.13 1.20 13.55
C LEU A 300 -3.24 1.33 15.07
N VAL A 301 -2.55 2.32 15.64
CA VAL A 301 -2.39 2.48 17.09
C VAL A 301 -3.04 3.74 17.64
N THR A 302 -3.56 4.60 16.78
CA THR A 302 -4.33 5.79 17.19
C THR A 302 -5.84 5.51 17.16
N PRO A 303 -6.61 5.95 18.18
CA PRO A 303 -8.07 5.86 18.16
C PRO A 303 -8.70 6.62 16.99
N LYS A 304 -9.93 6.27 16.61
CA LYS A 304 -10.73 7.12 15.71
C LYS A 304 -10.97 8.46 16.41
N GLN A 305 -10.51 9.57 15.82
CA GLN A 305 -11.00 10.89 16.21
C GLN A 305 -12.42 11.02 15.63
N HIS A 306 -13.40 11.26 16.49
CA HIS A 306 -14.81 11.45 16.14
C HIS A 306 -15.06 12.84 15.58
#